data_AF-A0A4Q6GCX6-F1
#
_entry.id   AF-A0A4Q6GCX6-F1
#
_cell.length_a   1.000
_cell.length_b   1.000
_cell.length_c   1.000
_cell.angle_alpha   90.00
_cell.angle_beta   90.00
_cell.angle_gamma   90.00
#
_symmetry.space_group_name_H-M   'P 1'
#
loop_
_entity.id
_entity.type
_entity.pdbx_description
1 polymer ?
#
loop_
_entity_poly.entity_id
_entity_poly.type
_entity_poly.pdbx_seq_one_letter_code
_entity_poly.pdbx_strand_id
1 'polypeptide(L)'
;MTQHGKDATWTEPNGSVSLLNDRPPLALDAVVHYADGRRFPVTAIAVHQRSLNDVDSVEVSGPTTLGDRVRRKRQEQAEYLAGVIQQMQLDAPSRRIVTLGDFNAFAFNDGLADTMNVVTGTPTADEQTAVPGDGIDLVDPDLVNLGVLEPQEERYSFVFGGNAQTLDHVLANEELVLASSAFGLDHARINADFPESARNDAGSPSRLSDHDPVVAYFEARHRADLAVSASAVAPSVSAGESIGFHASVSNLGPDAAIDTGVGFALDAELPGMAVVAPAGWDCDAAQVVDGATSIACHRDSLANGDSASFQLSAMTGAAQAGRTVTLAVAATSLSLDPASANDEATASVDVRALPTADLALQFSGPASVPASAFSVVYSATLRNLGTAAAAQPVLVFDGNTMNATASLSAPAGWQCAKQGSNRETTFRCAAASLPAGTSAVFTLKVNAKPTPSDRTIRIGGTAGTVSPESDVSNNRAEHATRVQ
;
A
#
# COMPACT_ATOMS: atom_id res chain seq x y z
N MET A 1 7.10 -41.55 11.23
CA MET A 1 5.66 -41.83 11.36
C MET A 1 5.33 -42.05 12.83
N THR A 2 4.23 -41.49 13.29
CA THR A 2 3.80 -41.50 14.71
C THR A 2 2.30 -41.74 14.79
N GLN A 3 1.86 -42.69 15.63
CA GLN A 3 0.45 -42.89 15.94
C GLN A 3 0.07 -42.05 17.16
N HIS A 4 -0.74 -41.02 16.98
CA HIS A 4 -1.21 -40.16 18.06
C HIS A 4 -2.41 -40.81 18.74
N GLY A 5 -2.39 -40.90 20.07
CA GLY A 5 -3.53 -41.40 20.85
C GLY A 5 -3.75 -42.90 20.77
N LYS A 6 -2.71 -43.68 20.43
CA LYS A 6 -2.77 -45.15 20.35
C LYS A 6 -3.25 -45.81 21.63
N ASP A 7 -2.70 -45.36 22.75
CA ASP A 7 -3.03 -45.87 24.09
C ASP A 7 -3.96 -44.89 24.84
N ALA A 8 -4.49 -43.87 24.15
CA ALA A 8 -5.40 -42.91 24.76
C ALA A 8 -6.73 -43.60 25.10
N THR A 9 -7.20 -43.36 26.31
CA THR A 9 -8.47 -43.87 26.82
C THR A 9 -9.42 -42.74 27.10
N TRP A 10 -10.72 -43.02 27.06
CA TRP A 10 -11.77 -42.10 27.46
C TRP A 10 -12.71 -42.79 28.45
N THR A 11 -13.45 -41.99 29.22
CA THR A 11 -14.46 -42.50 30.15
C THR A 11 -15.82 -42.42 29.48
N GLU A 12 -16.46 -43.56 29.27
CA GLU A 12 -17.76 -43.65 28.65
C GLU A 12 -18.86 -43.09 29.58
N PRO A 13 -20.06 -42.72 29.08
CA PRO A 13 -21.14 -42.19 29.91
C PRO A 13 -21.61 -43.12 31.04
N ASN A 14 -21.34 -44.43 30.92
CA ASN A 14 -21.65 -45.42 31.95
C ASN A 14 -20.54 -45.57 33.01
N GLY A 15 -19.45 -44.79 32.93
CA GLY A 15 -18.30 -44.81 33.82
C GLY A 15 -17.23 -45.85 33.50
N SER A 16 -17.43 -46.68 32.47
CA SER A 16 -16.39 -47.60 31.99
C SER A 16 -15.29 -46.84 31.23
N VAL A 17 -14.11 -47.44 31.13
CA VAL A 17 -12.98 -46.87 30.38
C VAL A 17 -12.67 -47.76 29.20
N SER A 18 -12.57 -47.17 28.02
CA SER A 18 -12.21 -47.87 26.78
C SER A 18 -11.22 -47.05 25.95
N LEU A 19 -10.66 -47.63 24.89
CA LEU A 19 -9.79 -46.91 23.97
C LEU A 19 -10.56 -45.78 23.29
N LEU A 20 -9.96 -44.59 23.28
CA LEU A 20 -10.51 -43.44 22.58
C LEU A 20 -10.44 -43.68 21.07
N ASN A 21 -9.25 -43.99 20.55
CA ASN A 21 -9.03 -44.18 19.13
C ASN A 21 -8.90 -45.66 18.77
N ASP A 22 -9.95 -46.21 18.16
CA ASP A 22 -9.89 -47.57 17.59
C ASP A 22 -8.92 -47.63 16.38
N ARG A 23 -8.78 -46.50 15.68
CA ARG A 23 -7.83 -46.26 14.59
C ARG A 23 -7.11 -44.92 14.84
N PRO A 24 -6.00 -44.94 15.58
CA PRO A 24 -5.27 -43.73 15.98
C PRO A 24 -4.80 -42.90 14.77
N PRO A 25 -4.94 -41.56 14.80
CA PRO A 25 -4.36 -40.70 13.76
C PRO A 25 -2.87 -40.99 13.53
N LEU A 26 -2.48 -41.16 12.27
CA LEU A 26 -1.11 -41.49 11.86
C LEU A 26 -0.46 -40.29 11.19
N ALA A 27 0.51 -39.67 11.86
CA ALA A 27 1.29 -38.57 11.31
C ALA A 27 2.56 -39.06 10.61
N LEU A 28 2.83 -38.54 9.41
CA LEU A 28 4.05 -38.71 8.65
C LEU A 28 4.69 -37.33 8.40
N ASP A 29 5.83 -37.07 9.02
CA ASP A 29 6.73 -36.00 8.58
C ASP A 29 7.51 -36.47 7.34
N ALA A 30 7.38 -35.74 6.24
CA ALA A 30 8.06 -36.01 4.98
C ALA A 30 8.69 -34.73 4.41
N VAL A 31 9.62 -34.89 3.47
CA VAL A 31 10.17 -33.81 2.66
C VAL A 31 10.05 -34.19 1.20
N VAL A 32 9.30 -33.40 0.44
CA VAL A 32 9.27 -33.52 -1.03
C VAL A 32 10.51 -32.82 -1.59
N HIS A 33 11.24 -33.51 -2.46
CA HIS A 33 12.44 -33.01 -3.12
C HIS A 33 12.15 -32.75 -4.60
N TYR A 34 12.26 -31.50 -5.02
CA TYR A 34 12.04 -31.10 -6.41
C TYR A 34 13.34 -31.20 -7.22
N ALA A 35 13.20 -31.37 -8.54
CA ALA A 35 14.33 -31.49 -9.45
C ALA A 35 15.21 -30.23 -9.51
N ASP A 36 14.63 -29.07 -9.18
CA ASP A 36 15.31 -27.77 -9.10
C ASP A 36 16.03 -27.54 -7.75
N GLY A 37 16.04 -28.55 -6.85
CA GLY A 37 16.70 -28.50 -5.56
C GLY A 37 15.84 -27.97 -4.41
N ARG A 38 14.63 -27.47 -4.70
CA ARG A 38 13.69 -27.05 -3.64
C ARG A 38 13.29 -28.22 -2.76
N ARG A 39 12.99 -27.89 -1.50
CA ARG A 39 12.56 -28.83 -0.47
C ARG A 39 11.25 -28.36 0.12
N PHE A 40 10.27 -29.25 0.19
CA PHE A 40 8.95 -28.95 0.74
C PHE A 40 8.64 -29.91 1.89
N PRO A 41 9.05 -29.58 3.14
CA PRO A 41 8.68 -30.33 4.33
C PRO A 41 7.17 -30.27 4.56
N VAL A 42 6.51 -31.41 4.76
CA VAL A 42 5.07 -31.50 5.00
C VAL A 42 4.78 -32.58 6.03
N THR A 43 3.77 -32.36 6.87
CA THR A 43 3.22 -33.35 7.80
C THR A 43 1.87 -33.82 7.27
N ALA A 44 1.75 -35.10 6.95
CA ALA A 44 0.48 -35.71 6.57
C ALA A 44 -0.10 -36.50 7.75
N ILE A 45 -1.33 -36.20 8.17
CA ILE A 45 -2.04 -36.90 9.25
C ILE A 45 -3.18 -37.70 8.65
N ALA A 46 -3.03 -39.01 8.58
CA ALA A 46 -4.10 -39.91 8.13
C ALA A 46 -5.07 -40.18 9.29
N VAL A 47 -6.37 -39.99 9.04
CA VAL A 47 -7.43 -40.17 10.04
C VAL A 47 -8.43 -41.24 9.64
N HIS A 48 -9.01 -41.89 10.65
CA HIS A 48 -10.18 -42.74 10.51
C HIS A 48 -11.00 -42.66 11.80
N GLN A 49 -11.87 -41.65 11.91
CA GLN A 49 -12.67 -41.42 13.11
C GLN A 49 -13.89 -42.36 13.17
N ARG A 50 -14.53 -42.45 14.33
CA ARG A 50 -15.64 -43.37 14.58
C ARG A 50 -16.83 -43.07 13.66
N SER A 51 -17.33 -44.12 13.00
CA SER A 51 -18.53 -44.10 12.15
C SER A 51 -19.79 -43.52 12.82
N LEU A 52 -20.72 -43.06 11.99
CA LEU A 52 -22.08 -42.64 12.38
C LEU A 52 -22.98 -43.81 12.84
N ASN A 53 -22.53 -45.06 12.73
CA ASN A 53 -23.32 -46.21 13.16
C ASN A 53 -23.76 -46.07 14.62
N ASP A 54 -25.06 -46.27 14.83
CA ASP A 54 -25.79 -46.15 16.10
C ASP A 54 -25.82 -44.73 16.70
N VAL A 55 -25.48 -43.67 15.94
CA VAL A 55 -25.43 -42.28 16.43
C VAL A 55 -26.77 -41.76 16.95
N ASP A 56 -27.89 -42.25 16.41
CA ASP A 56 -29.26 -41.92 16.78
C ASP A 56 -29.92 -43.01 17.64
N SER A 57 -29.18 -44.06 18.02
CA SER A 57 -29.73 -45.19 18.77
C SER A 57 -30.28 -44.76 20.13
N VAL A 58 -31.52 -45.19 20.38
CA VAL A 58 -32.23 -45.01 21.66
C VAL A 58 -32.09 -46.22 22.58
N GLU A 59 -31.32 -47.24 22.18
CA GLU A 59 -31.05 -48.40 23.03
C GLU A 59 -30.36 -47.97 24.33
N VAL A 60 -30.78 -48.53 25.46
CA VAL A 60 -30.26 -48.18 26.78
C VAL A 60 -28.78 -48.60 26.90
N SER A 61 -27.92 -47.65 27.28
CA SER A 61 -26.50 -47.88 27.53
C SER A 61 -26.08 -47.19 28.83
N GLY A 62 -26.11 -47.93 29.93
CA GLY A 62 -25.86 -47.37 31.26
C GLY A 62 -26.93 -46.34 31.66
N PRO A 63 -26.57 -45.12 32.10
CA PRO A 63 -27.53 -44.09 32.46
C PRO A 63 -28.13 -43.34 31.26
N THR A 64 -27.61 -43.54 30.04
CA THR A 64 -28.03 -42.83 28.82
C THR A 64 -28.35 -43.83 27.69
N THR A 65 -28.18 -43.44 26.43
CA THR A 65 -28.43 -44.29 25.26
C THR A 65 -27.13 -44.65 24.55
N LEU A 66 -27.17 -45.70 23.72
CA LEU A 66 -26.08 -46.06 22.84
C LEU A 66 -25.70 -44.88 21.92
N GLY A 67 -26.68 -44.16 21.39
CA GLY A 67 -26.45 -42.96 20.59
C GLY A 67 -25.70 -41.85 21.34
N ASP A 68 -26.05 -41.58 22.61
CA ASP A 68 -25.31 -40.62 23.44
C ASP A 68 -23.84 -41.02 23.61
N ARG A 69 -23.58 -42.30 23.87
CA ARG A 69 -22.21 -42.84 23.91
C ARG A 69 -21.47 -42.64 22.58
N VAL A 70 -22.12 -42.90 21.44
CA VAL A 70 -21.52 -42.74 20.11
C VAL A 70 -21.18 -41.28 19.83
N ARG A 71 -22.11 -40.36 20.05
CA ARG A 71 -21.91 -38.92 19.83
C ARG A 71 -20.78 -38.37 20.68
N ARG A 72 -20.74 -38.70 21.98
CA ARG A 72 -19.65 -38.30 22.88
C ARG A 72 -18.30 -38.88 22.49
N LYS A 73 -18.22 -40.16 22.11
CA LYS A 73 -16.94 -40.75 21.65
C LYS A 73 -16.42 -40.07 20.38
N ARG A 74 -17.32 -39.76 19.43
CA ARG A 74 -17.00 -39.04 18.20
C ARG A 74 -16.45 -37.64 18.52
N GLN A 75 -17.10 -36.92 19.43
CA GLN A 75 -16.63 -35.62 19.89
C GLN A 75 -15.23 -35.68 20.53
N GLU A 76 -15.02 -36.59 21.48
CA GLU A 76 -13.71 -36.77 22.14
C GLU A 76 -12.58 -37.12 21.14
N GLN A 77 -12.89 -37.86 20.07
CA GLN A 77 -11.92 -38.13 19.00
C GLN A 77 -11.60 -36.88 18.17
N ALA A 78 -12.59 -36.02 17.93
CA ALA A 78 -12.42 -34.76 17.24
C ALA A 78 -11.58 -33.78 18.06
N GLU A 79 -11.91 -33.61 19.35
CA GLU A 79 -11.16 -32.75 20.27
C GLU A 79 -9.72 -33.24 20.46
N TYR A 80 -9.51 -34.56 20.55
CA TYR A 80 -8.16 -35.12 20.63
C TYR A 80 -7.34 -34.80 19.38
N LEU A 81 -7.92 -34.98 18.19
CA LEU A 81 -7.25 -34.66 16.93
C LEU A 81 -6.99 -33.15 16.80
N ALA A 82 -7.96 -32.31 17.14
CA ALA A 82 -7.84 -30.86 17.19
C ALA A 82 -6.67 -30.44 18.08
N GLY A 83 -6.58 -30.97 19.31
CA GLY A 83 -5.48 -30.70 20.23
C GLY A 83 -4.12 -31.16 19.70
N VAL A 84 -4.05 -32.31 19.00
CA VAL A 84 -2.81 -32.77 18.34
C VAL A 84 -2.38 -31.77 17.26
N ILE A 85 -3.30 -31.34 16.40
CA ILE A 85 -3.01 -30.39 15.33
C ILE A 85 -2.58 -29.06 15.93
N GLN A 86 -3.33 -28.54 16.90
CA GLN A 86 -3.03 -27.26 17.55
C GLN A 86 -1.65 -27.27 18.21
N GLN A 87 -1.29 -28.35 18.90
CA GLN A 87 0.05 -28.47 19.47
C GLN A 87 1.13 -28.44 18.38
N MET A 88 0.90 -29.07 17.22
CA MET A 88 1.84 -29.00 16.10
C MET A 88 1.97 -27.58 15.53
N GLN A 89 0.88 -26.80 15.47
CA GLN A 89 0.93 -25.39 15.05
C GLN A 89 1.73 -24.54 16.04
N LEU A 90 1.50 -24.74 17.34
CA LEU A 90 2.21 -24.02 18.41
C LEU A 90 3.70 -24.37 18.47
N ASP A 91 4.05 -25.65 18.33
CA ASP A 91 5.44 -26.12 18.41
C ASP A 91 6.28 -25.63 17.23
N ALA A 92 5.66 -25.50 16.05
CA ALA A 92 6.33 -25.06 14.84
C ALA A 92 5.37 -24.28 13.95
N PRO A 93 5.25 -22.94 14.12
CA PRO A 93 4.34 -22.11 13.35
C PRO A 93 4.57 -22.13 11.84
N SER A 94 5.74 -22.58 11.36
CA SER A 94 6.06 -22.76 9.93
C SER A 94 5.76 -24.16 9.38
N ARG A 95 5.16 -25.02 10.21
CA ARG A 95 4.87 -26.41 9.84
C ARG A 95 3.66 -26.45 8.92
N ARG A 96 3.83 -27.09 7.77
CA ARG A 96 2.76 -27.37 6.81
C ARG A 96 2.10 -28.70 7.15
N ILE A 97 0.80 -28.68 7.45
CA ILE A 97 0.02 -29.83 7.89
C ILE A 97 -1.10 -30.06 6.89
N VAL A 98 -1.24 -31.31 6.44
CA VAL A 98 -2.42 -31.82 5.75
C VAL A 98 -3.00 -32.98 6.55
N THR A 99 -4.27 -32.87 6.95
CA THR A 99 -5.00 -33.92 7.67
C THR A 99 -6.04 -34.49 6.73
N LEU A 100 -6.01 -35.78 6.46
CA LEU A 100 -6.84 -36.40 5.43
C LEU A 100 -7.30 -37.80 5.79
N GLY A 101 -8.44 -38.20 5.24
CA GLY A 101 -9.00 -39.54 5.38
C GLY A 101 -10.46 -39.49 5.80
N ASP A 102 -10.94 -40.63 6.31
CA ASP A 102 -12.34 -40.81 6.68
C ASP A 102 -12.61 -40.22 8.07
N PHE A 103 -13.17 -39.02 8.12
CA PHE A 103 -13.62 -38.42 9.37
C PHE A 103 -14.96 -38.98 9.84
N ASN A 104 -15.65 -39.77 8.99
CA ASN A 104 -16.99 -40.25 9.24
C ASN A 104 -17.96 -39.10 9.61
N ALA A 105 -17.73 -37.90 9.07
CA ALA A 105 -18.49 -36.69 9.36
C ALA A 105 -18.83 -35.96 8.07
N PHE A 106 -19.96 -35.26 8.03
CA PHE A 106 -20.26 -34.36 6.91
C PHE A 106 -19.40 -33.09 7.02
N ALA A 107 -19.29 -32.34 5.92
CA ALA A 107 -18.62 -31.03 5.90
C ALA A 107 -19.41 -29.93 6.67
N PHE A 108 -20.56 -30.27 7.25
CA PHE A 108 -21.46 -29.37 7.98
C PHE A 108 -21.99 -30.08 9.22
N ASN A 109 -22.47 -29.30 10.19
CA ASN A 109 -23.08 -29.82 11.42
C ASN A 109 -24.33 -30.67 11.10
N ASP A 110 -24.38 -31.89 11.62
CA ASP A 110 -25.46 -32.87 11.42
C ASP A 110 -26.57 -32.82 12.49
N GLY A 111 -26.44 -31.93 13.47
CA GLY A 111 -27.34 -31.74 14.60
C GLY A 111 -27.17 -32.79 15.71
N LEU A 112 -26.37 -33.83 15.49
CA LEU A 112 -26.03 -34.86 16.46
C LEU A 112 -24.66 -34.59 17.08
N ALA A 113 -23.65 -34.27 16.26
CA ALA A 113 -22.33 -33.80 16.69
C ALA A 113 -21.68 -32.97 15.59
N ASP A 114 -20.75 -32.08 15.95
CA ASP A 114 -20.06 -31.22 14.98
C ASP A 114 -18.56 -31.52 14.84
N THR A 115 -18.23 -32.82 14.75
CA THR A 115 -16.84 -33.28 14.80
C THR A 115 -15.95 -32.72 13.70
N MET A 116 -16.51 -32.39 12.53
CA MET A 116 -15.71 -31.84 11.44
C MET A 116 -15.26 -30.40 11.75
N ASN A 117 -16.18 -29.56 12.20
CA ASN A 117 -15.87 -28.18 12.52
C ASN A 117 -15.01 -28.04 13.77
N VAL A 118 -15.14 -28.95 14.75
CA VAL A 118 -14.23 -29.03 15.91
C VAL A 118 -12.77 -29.22 15.48
N VAL A 119 -12.50 -30.14 14.55
CA VAL A 119 -11.13 -30.34 14.03
C VAL A 119 -10.68 -29.18 13.15
N THR A 120 -11.63 -28.49 12.52
CA THR A 120 -11.35 -27.35 11.63
C THR A 120 -11.05 -26.06 12.39
N GLY A 121 -11.48 -25.92 13.64
CA GLY A 121 -11.37 -24.67 14.43
C GLY A 121 -12.64 -23.81 14.41
N THR A 122 -13.72 -24.29 13.78
CA THR A 122 -14.94 -23.49 13.57
C THR A 122 -16.20 -24.13 14.17
N PRO A 123 -16.17 -24.67 15.40
CA PRO A 123 -17.28 -25.44 15.94
C PRO A 123 -18.57 -24.62 16.02
N THR A 124 -19.70 -25.25 15.72
CA THR A 124 -21.02 -24.63 15.91
C THR A 124 -21.33 -24.43 17.40
N ALA A 125 -22.27 -23.53 17.68
CA ALA A 125 -22.69 -23.27 19.05
C ALA A 125 -23.34 -24.53 19.67
N ASP A 126 -23.13 -24.74 20.97
CA ASP A 126 -23.58 -25.90 21.74
C ASP A 126 -25.08 -26.19 21.58
N GLU A 127 -25.91 -25.15 21.40
CA GLU A 127 -27.35 -25.31 21.23
C GLU A 127 -27.76 -25.91 19.87
N GLN A 128 -26.80 -26.12 18.96
CA GLN A 128 -27.02 -26.65 17.61
C GLN A 128 -26.64 -28.13 17.47
N THR A 129 -26.18 -28.78 18.53
CA THR A 129 -25.77 -30.19 18.52
C THR A 129 -26.47 -30.97 19.65
N ALA A 130 -26.29 -32.29 19.69
CA ALA A 130 -26.78 -33.14 20.77
C ALA A 130 -25.69 -33.53 21.79
N VAL A 131 -24.49 -32.92 21.71
CA VAL A 131 -23.36 -33.18 22.62
C VAL A 131 -23.07 -31.91 23.43
N PRO A 132 -23.40 -31.89 24.73
CA PRO A 132 -23.14 -30.71 25.55
C PRO A 132 -21.65 -30.40 25.71
N GLY A 133 -21.31 -29.13 25.58
CA GLY A 133 -19.97 -28.58 25.69
C GLY A 133 -19.12 -28.67 24.41
N ASP A 134 -19.69 -29.02 23.26
CA ASP A 134 -18.91 -29.30 22.03
C ASP A 134 -18.58 -28.06 21.17
N GLY A 135 -19.12 -26.90 21.51
CA GLY A 135 -18.91 -25.63 20.81
C GLY A 135 -17.61 -24.88 21.15
N ILE A 136 -16.58 -25.57 21.65
CA ILE A 136 -15.30 -24.95 22.05
C ILE A 136 -14.32 -25.00 20.87
N ASP A 137 -13.84 -23.84 20.44
CA ASP A 137 -12.76 -23.75 19.46
C ASP A 137 -11.42 -24.16 20.10
N LEU A 138 -10.76 -25.12 19.45
CA LEU A 138 -9.53 -25.77 19.90
C LEU A 138 -8.36 -25.60 18.92
N VAL A 139 -8.57 -25.00 17.74
CA VAL A 139 -7.56 -24.92 16.67
C VAL A 139 -7.48 -23.48 16.17
N ASP A 140 -6.37 -22.81 16.44
CA ASP A 140 -6.09 -21.44 16.01
C ASP A 140 -4.62 -21.35 15.55
N PRO A 141 -4.34 -21.00 14.27
CA PRO A 141 -5.31 -20.66 13.22
C PRO A 141 -6.16 -21.84 12.74
N ASP A 142 -7.39 -21.55 12.32
CA ASP A 142 -8.33 -22.51 11.71
C ASP A 142 -7.72 -23.22 10.49
N LEU A 143 -8.16 -24.46 10.27
CA LEU A 143 -7.84 -25.22 9.07
C LEU A 143 -8.82 -24.88 7.94
N VAL A 144 -8.37 -25.10 6.70
CA VAL A 144 -9.22 -25.00 5.51
C VAL A 144 -9.61 -26.40 5.08
N ASN A 145 -10.92 -26.70 5.07
CA ASN A 145 -11.42 -27.91 4.42
C ASN A 145 -11.41 -27.71 2.89
N LEU A 146 -10.57 -28.47 2.19
CA LEU A 146 -10.35 -28.35 0.74
C LEU A 146 -11.53 -28.87 -0.10
N GLY A 147 -12.54 -29.52 0.50
CA GLY A 147 -13.77 -29.90 -0.20
C GLY A 147 -14.51 -28.71 -0.83
N VAL A 148 -14.22 -27.49 -0.39
CA VAL A 148 -14.75 -26.26 -1.00
C VAL A 148 -14.23 -26.00 -2.41
N LEU A 149 -13.14 -26.65 -2.83
CA LEU A 149 -12.55 -26.49 -4.15
C LEU A 149 -13.33 -27.22 -5.25
N GLU A 150 -14.08 -28.26 -4.90
CA GLU A 150 -14.89 -28.99 -5.86
C GLU A 150 -16.20 -28.25 -6.16
N PRO A 151 -16.72 -28.33 -7.40
CA PRO A 151 -18.08 -27.89 -7.72
C PRO A 151 -19.10 -28.54 -6.79
N GLN A 152 -20.15 -27.81 -6.41
CA GLN A 152 -21.11 -28.29 -5.40
C GLN A 152 -21.77 -29.61 -5.81
N GLU A 153 -22.05 -29.79 -7.09
CA GLU A 153 -22.61 -30.98 -7.71
C GLU A 153 -21.67 -32.20 -7.72
N GLU A 154 -20.37 -32.00 -7.50
CA GLU A 154 -19.32 -33.03 -7.51
C GLU A 154 -18.93 -33.46 -6.08
N ARG A 155 -19.42 -32.79 -5.03
CA ARG A 155 -19.06 -33.04 -3.61
C ARG A 155 -19.74 -34.28 -3.02
N TYR A 156 -19.41 -35.44 -3.57
CA TYR A 156 -19.80 -36.74 -3.06
C TYR A 156 -18.68 -37.75 -3.32
N SER A 157 -18.45 -38.67 -2.38
CA SER A 157 -17.50 -39.78 -2.54
C SER A 157 -18.11 -41.13 -2.13
N PHE A 158 -19.33 -41.11 -1.62
CA PHE A 158 -19.99 -42.24 -0.99
C PHE A 158 -21.51 -42.15 -1.18
N VAL A 159 -22.16 -43.30 -1.41
CA VAL A 159 -23.64 -43.38 -1.48
C VAL A 159 -24.15 -44.36 -0.45
N PHE A 160 -24.95 -43.86 0.50
CA PHE A 160 -25.56 -44.67 1.56
C PHE A 160 -27.07 -44.46 1.65
N GLY A 161 -27.83 -45.55 1.55
CA GLY A 161 -29.29 -45.49 1.58
C GLY A 161 -29.90 -44.61 0.48
N GLY A 162 -29.19 -44.44 -0.64
CA GLY A 162 -29.59 -43.55 -1.74
C GLY A 162 -29.19 -42.09 -1.59
N ASN A 163 -28.48 -41.72 -0.51
CA ASN A 163 -27.97 -40.37 -0.30
C ASN A 163 -26.50 -40.30 -0.72
N ALA A 164 -26.16 -39.38 -1.60
CA ALA A 164 -24.78 -39.06 -1.95
C ALA A 164 -24.16 -38.16 -0.86
N GLN A 165 -22.96 -38.51 -0.41
CA GLN A 165 -22.31 -37.95 0.78
C GLN A 165 -20.79 -37.89 0.58
N THR A 166 -20.11 -36.99 1.30
CA THR A 166 -18.64 -36.98 1.46
C THR A 166 -18.31 -37.10 2.93
N LEU A 167 -17.55 -38.14 3.28
CA LEU A 167 -17.06 -38.41 4.64
C LEU A 167 -15.53 -38.40 4.74
N ASP A 168 -14.86 -38.56 3.59
CA ASP A 168 -13.43 -38.39 3.44
C ASP A 168 -13.11 -36.92 3.15
N HIS A 169 -12.35 -36.27 4.03
CA HIS A 169 -12.02 -34.86 3.89
C HIS A 169 -10.51 -34.66 3.82
N VAL A 170 -10.12 -33.49 3.34
CA VAL A 170 -8.73 -33.01 3.38
C VAL A 170 -8.75 -31.62 4.00
N LEU A 171 -8.11 -31.49 5.16
CA LEU A 171 -7.88 -30.22 5.85
C LEU A 171 -6.43 -29.79 5.64
N ALA A 172 -6.22 -28.51 5.35
CA ALA A 172 -4.89 -27.90 5.26
C ALA A 172 -4.78 -26.76 6.27
N ASN A 173 -3.65 -26.64 6.95
CA ASN A 173 -3.41 -25.46 7.78
C ASN A 173 -2.98 -24.25 6.94
N GLU A 174 -3.06 -23.06 7.54
CA GLU A 174 -2.73 -21.79 6.88
C GLU A 174 -1.36 -21.81 6.19
N GLU A 175 -0.33 -22.31 6.86
CA GLU A 175 1.02 -22.40 6.29
C GLU A 175 1.11 -23.24 5.02
N LEU A 176 0.38 -24.35 4.94
CA LEU A 176 0.36 -25.17 3.73
C LEU A 176 -0.31 -24.41 2.57
N VAL A 177 -1.36 -23.65 2.85
CA VAL A 177 -2.05 -22.80 1.87
C VAL A 177 -1.12 -21.69 1.38
N LEU A 178 -0.47 -20.96 2.30
CA LEU A 178 0.45 -19.87 1.98
C LEU A 178 1.69 -20.34 1.21
N ALA A 179 2.21 -21.52 1.56
CA ALA A 179 3.36 -22.11 0.89
C ALA A 179 3.03 -22.75 -0.46
N SER A 180 1.76 -22.74 -0.89
CA SER A 180 1.33 -23.29 -2.17
C SER A 180 0.97 -22.18 -3.16
N SER A 181 1.37 -22.32 -4.43
CA SER A 181 0.93 -21.43 -5.52
C SER A 181 -0.39 -21.89 -6.14
N ALA A 182 -0.67 -23.19 -6.06
CA ALA A 182 -1.91 -23.80 -6.49
C ALA A 182 -2.23 -25.03 -5.63
N PHE A 183 -3.51 -25.34 -5.51
CA PHE A 183 -4.00 -26.55 -4.87
C PHE A 183 -5.23 -27.07 -5.63
N GLY A 184 -5.43 -28.38 -5.60
CA GLY A 184 -6.56 -29.06 -6.22
C GLY A 184 -7.04 -30.23 -5.38
N LEU A 185 -8.30 -30.58 -5.53
CA LEU A 185 -8.92 -31.76 -4.93
C LEU A 185 -9.61 -32.55 -6.05
N ASP A 186 -9.52 -33.86 -5.98
CA ASP A 186 -10.22 -34.76 -6.90
C ASP A 186 -10.54 -36.08 -6.19
N HIS A 187 -11.47 -36.83 -6.76
CA HIS A 187 -11.79 -38.19 -6.34
C HIS A 187 -11.47 -39.16 -7.47
N ALA A 188 -10.96 -40.35 -7.13
CA ALA A 188 -10.65 -41.34 -8.18
C ALA A 188 -11.91 -41.88 -8.91
N ARG A 189 -13.11 -41.54 -8.44
CA ARG A 189 -14.43 -41.93 -9.00
C ARG A 189 -14.47 -43.41 -9.39
N ILE A 190 -14.36 -44.29 -8.39
CA ILE A 190 -14.42 -45.74 -8.57
C ILE A 190 -15.62 -46.38 -7.87
N ASN A 191 -16.37 -45.66 -7.04
CA ASN A 191 -17.37 -46.20 -6.14
C ASN A 191 -18.77 -45.61 -6.34
N ALA A 192 -19.01 -44.34 -5.99
CA ALA A 192 -20.35 -43.79 -5.85
C ALA A 192 -21.23 -43.97 -7.10
N ASP A 193 -20.63 -43.83 -8.28
CA ASP A 193 -21.31 -43.89 -9.59
C ASP A 193 -21.42 -45.29 -10.19
N PHE A 194 -20.85 -46.31 -9.53
CA PHE A 194 -20.79 -47.66 -10.05
C PHE A 194 -21.79 -48.56 -9.32
N PRO A 195 -22.41 -49.55 -9.99
CA PRO A 195 -23.36 -50.44 -9.34
C PRO A 195 -22.64 -51.37 -8.34
N GLU A 196 -23.31 -51.74 -7.25
CA GLU A 196 -22.80 -52.73 -6.28
C GLU A 196 -22.41 -54.07 -6.92
N SER A 197 -23.04 -54.44 -8.04
CA SER A 197 -22.70 -55.65 -8.80
C SER A 197 -21.29 -55.65 -9.39
N ALA A 198 -20.64 -54.47 -9.48
CA ALA A 198 -19.25 -54.34 -9.94
C ALA A 198 -18.23 -54.65 -8.82
N ARG A 199 -18.67 -54.82 -7.58
CA ARG A 199 -17.79 -55.07 -6.43
C ARG A 199 -17.00 -56.38 -6.62
N ASN A 200 -15.69 -56.30 -6.36
CA ASN A 200 -14.75 -57.42 -6.49
C ASN A 200 -14.63 -58.00 -7.92
N ASP A 201 -15.01 -57.26 -8.97
CA ASP A 201 -14.70 -57.63 -10.34
C ASP A 201 -13.18 -57.46 -10.59
N ALA A 202 -12.47 -58.56 -10.79
CA ALA A 202 -11.02 -58.55 -11.03
C ALA A 202 -10.60 -57.84 -12.33
N GLY A 203 -11.54 -57.61 -13.25
CA GLY A 203 -11.29 -56.88 -14.51
C GLY A 203 -11.52 -55.37 -14.42
N SER A 204 -11.99 -54.85 -13.29
CA SER A 204 -12.39 -53.44 -13.15
C SER A 204 -11.82 -52.80 -11.87
N PRO A 205 -11.36 -51.53 -11.94
CA PRO A 205 -11.03 -50.77 -10.74
C PRO A 205 -12.28 -50.30 -9.97
N SER A 206 -13.46 -50.36 -10.58
CA SER A 206 -14.72 -49.95 -9.94
C SER A 206 -15.05 -50.82 -8.73
N ARG A 207 -15.52 -50.20 -7.66
CA ARG A 207 -15.95 -50.83 -6.40
C ARG A 207 -14.86 -51.66 -5.70
N LEU A 208 -13.58 -51.35 -5.95
CA LEU A 208 -12.45 -51.84 -5.14
C LEU A 208 -12.41 -51.23 -3.74
N SER A 209 -12.98 -50.03 -3.60
CA SER A 209 -13.26 -49.35 -2.33
C SER A 209 -14.76 -49.13 -2.23
N ASP A 210 -15.29 -49.08 -1.01
CA ASP A 210 -16.66 -48.67 -0.73
C ASP A 210 -16.82 -47.15 -0.62
N HIS A 211 -15.73 -46.39 -0.76
CA HIS A 211 -15.65 -44.94 -0.91
C HIS A 211 -14.83 -44.57 -2.16
N ASP A 212 -15.05 -43.39 -2.73
CA ASP A 212 -14.17 -42.78 -3.72
C ASP A 212 -12.95 -42.17 -3.02
N PRO A 213 -11.72 -42.69 -3.24
CA PRO A 213 -10.53 -42.13 -2.62
C PRO A 213 -10.34 -40.67 -3.01
N VAL A 214 -10.12 -39.81 -2.00
CA VAL A 214 -9.79 -38.39 -2.18
C VAL A 214 -8.30 -38.21 -2.46
N VAL A 215 -7.97 -37.31 -3.38
CA VAL A 215 -6.60 -36.93 -3.74
C VAL A 215 -6.49 -35.41 -3.69
N ALA A 216 -5.50 -34.90 -2.95
CA ALA A 216 -5.17 -33.49 -2.92
C ALA A 216 -3.83 -33.22 -3.58
N TYR A 217 -3.77 -32.16 -4.37
CA TYR A 217 -2.58 -31.68 -5.06
C TYR A 217 -2.15 -30.35 -4.46
N PHE A 218 -0.84 -30.20 -4.22
CA PHE A 218 -0.25 -28.95 -3.73
C PHE A 218 0.97 -28.62 -4.59
N GLU A 219 0.95 -27.46 -5.22
CA GLU A 219 2.11 -26.93 -5.95
C GLU A 219 2.89 -25.99 -5.03
N ALA A 220 4.14 -26.33 -4.73
CA ALA A 220 4.99 -25.54 -3.85
C ALA A 220 5.31 -24.17 -4.46
N ARG A 221 4.97 -23.10 -3.74
CA ARG A 221 5.31 -21.73 -4.09
C ARG A 221 6.82 -21.51 -3.99
N HIS A 222 7.37 -20.72 -4.91
CA HIS A 222 8.77 -20.27 -4.86
C HIS A 222 8.97 -19.31 -3.68
N ARG A 223 10.16 -19.31 -3.09
CA ARG A 223 10.56 -18.34 -2.05
C ARG A 223 11.72 -17.50 -2.56
N ALA A 224 11.50 -16.20 -2.69
CA ALA A 224 12.50 -15.24 -3.14
C ALA A 224 12.42 -14.00 -2.26
N ASP A 225 13.57 -13.46 -1.87
CA ASP A 225 13.74 -12.25 -1.05
C ASP A 225 14.13 -11.11 -2.00
N LEU A 226 13.17 -10.26 -2.35
CA LEU A 226 13.42 -9.06 -3.11
C LEU A 226 14.03 -7.99 -2.20
N ALA A 227 14.87 -7.14 -2.77
CA ALA A 227 15.45 -6.03 -2.04
C ALA A 227 15.62 -4.83 -2.97
N VAL A 228 15.16 -3.67 -2.51
CA VAL A 228 15.16 -2.44 -3.29
C VAL A 228 16.13 -1.41 -2.73
N SER A 229 16.75 -0.65 -3.61
CA SER A 229 17.48 0.56 -3.24
C SER A 229 17.11 1.73 -4.15
N ALA A 230 17.20 2.95 -3.63
CA ALA A 230 16.96 4.18 -4.36
C ALA A 230 17.98 5.26 -3.93
N SER A 231 18.42 6.07 -4.89
CA SER A 231 19.30 7.21 -4.63
C SER A 231 19.09 8.33 -5.65
N ALA A 232 19.27 9.57 -5.21
CA ALA A 232 19.24 10.73 -6.09
C ALA A 232 20.59 10.92 -6.79
N VAL A 233 20.58 11.28 -8.07
CA VAL A 233 21.79 11.60 -8.85
C VAL A 233 22.47 12.87 -8.32
N ALA A 234 21.67 13.83 -7.86
CA ALA A 234 22.13 15.05 -7.21
C ALA A 234 21.16 15.43 -6.08
N PRO A 235 21.63 16.04 -4.98
CA PRO A 235 20.75 16.38 -3.86
C PRO A 235 19.77 17.52 -4.18
N SER A 236 20.04 18.32 -5.23
CA SER A 236 19.18 19.43 -5.62
C SER A 236 19.41 19.85 -7.07
N VAL A 237 18.38 20.41 -7.70
CA VAL A 237 18.43 21.05 -9.02
C VAL A 237 17.71 22.40 -8.99
N SER A 238 17.87 23.23 -10.01
CA SER A 238 17.02 24.42 -10.20
C SER A 238 15.75 24.08 -10.97
N ALA A 239 14.66 24.80 -10.70
CA ALA A 239 13.42 24.66 -11.45
C ALA A 239 13.67 24.88 -12.96
N GLY A 240 13.21 23.94 -13.79
CA GLY A 240 13.49 23.91 -15.23
C GLY A 240 14.62 22.94 -15.62
N GLU A 241 15.37 22.40 -14.66
CA GLU A 241 16.37 21.35 -14.88
C GLU A 241 15.76 19.94 -14.67
N SER A 242 16.46 18.91 -15.14
CA SER A 242 16.05 17.53 -14.94
C SER A 242 16.51 17.01 -13.58
N ILE A 243 15.59 16.41 -12.83
CA ILE A 243 15.94 15.53 -11.70
C ILE A 243 16.26 14.13 -12.21
N GLY A 244 17.15 13.43 -11.52
CA GLY A 244 17.52 12.06 -11.84
C GLY A 244 17.66 11.19 -10.59
N PHE A 245 17.31 9.91 -10.73
CA PHE A 245 17.43 8.90 -9.68
C PHE A 245 18.04 7.61 -10.22
N HIS A 246 18.69 6.85 -9.34
CA HIS A 246 19.07 5.46 -9.55
C HIS A 246 18.26 4.57 -8.60
N ALA A 247 17.72 3.49 -9.13
CA ALA A 247 17.06 2.46 -8.33
C ALA A 247 17.57 1.07 -8.71
N SER A 248 17.46 0.11 -7.79
CA SER A 248 17.75 -1.28 -8.07
C SER A 248 16.76 -2.21 -7.39
N VAL A 249 16.46 -3.34 -8.02
CA VAL A 249 15.82 -4.50 -7.39
C VAL A 249 16.78 -5.68 -7.47
N SER A 250 16.93 -6.43 -6.38
CA SER A 250 17.76 -7.64 -6.31
C SER A 250 16.94 -8.79 -5.76
N ASN A 251 17.24 -10.01 -6.18
CA ASN A 251 16.71 -11.21 -5.56
C ASN A 251 17.81 -11.88 -4.73
N LEU A 252 17.68 -11.87 -3.41
CA LEU A 252 18.60 -12.45 -2.44
C LEU A 252 18.34 -13.97 -2.22
N GLY A 253 17.34 -14.52 -2.90
CA GLY A 253 17.05 -15.95 -2.97
C GLY A 253 16.09 -16.45 -1.89
N PRO A 254 16.04 -17.77 -1.64
CA PRO A 254 16.85 -18.81 -2.28
C PRO A 254 16.44 -19.19 -3.71
N ASP A 255 15.20 -18.93 -4.10
CA ASP A 255 14.67 -19.31 -5.42
C ASP A 255 14.65 -18.10 -6.37
N ALA A 256 14.35 -18.34 -7.65
CA ALA A 256 14.01 -17.26 -8.57
C ALA A 256 12.67 -16.63 -8.18
N ALA A 257 12.60 -15.29 -8.19
CA ALA A 257 11.36 -14.55 -8.06
C ALA A 257 10.58 -14.68 -9.37
N ILE A 258 9.30 -15.05 -9.26
CA ILE A 258 8.39 -15.25 -10.39
C ILE A 258 7.50 -14.02 -10.54
N ASP A 259 7.34 -13.54 -11.77
CA ASP A 259 6.54 -12.36 -12.14
C ASP A 259 6.94 -11.14 -11.30
N THR A 260 8.19 -10.72 -11.47
CA THR A 260 8.80 -9.66 -10.66
C THR A 260 8.38 -8.29 -11.19
N GLY A 261 7.77 -7.48 -10.33
CA GLY A 261 7.41 -6.09 -10.58
C GLY A 261 8.30 -5.11 -9.81
N VAL A 262 8.48 -3.91 -10.35
CA VAL A 262 9.00 -2.74 -9.63
C VAL A 262 8.23 -1.50 -10.03
N GLY A 263 7.69 -0.79 -9.05
CA GLY A 263 6.99 0.47 -9.20
C GLY A 263 7.84 1.65 -8.80
N PHE A 264 7.71 2.75 -9.53
CA PHE A 264 8.37 4.03 -9.27
C PHE A 264 7.31 5.12 -9.18
N ALA A 265 7.31 5.92 -8.12
CA ALA A 265 6.36 7.02 -7.95
C ALA A 265 7.06 8.30 -7.46
N LEU A 266 6.87 9.40 -8.19
CA LEU A 266 7.24 10.74 -7.77
C LEU A 266 6.04 11.42 -7.12
N ASP A 267 6.23 12.06 -5.97
CA ASP A 267 5.22 12.90 -5.28
C ASP A 267 4.98 14.27 -5.95
N ALA A 268 5.10 14.31 -7.29
CA ALA A 268 4.89 15.48 -8.11
C ALA A 268 4.36 15.10 -9.50
N GLU A 269 3.54 15.98 -10.10
CA GLU A 269 3.08 15.86 -11.48
C GLU A 269 4.19 16.26 -12.46
N LEU A 270 4.82 15.26 -13.06
CA LEU A 270 5.97 15.34 -13.95
C LEU A 270 5.77 14.37 -15.12
N PRO A 271 4.85 14.65 -16.07
CA PRO A 271 4.44 13.73 -17.13
C PRO A 271 5.59 13.30 -18.07
N GLY A 272 6.71 14.01 -18.05
CA GLY A 272 7.94 13.64 -18.76
C GLY A 272 8.86 12.68 -17.99
N MET A 273 8.37 12.05 -16.91
CA MET A 273 9.10 11.00 -16.21
C MET A 273 9.40 9.85 -17.17
N ALA A 274 10.65 9.40 -17.20
CA ALA A 274 11.12 8.31 -18.03
C ALA A 274 12.02 7.37 -17.22
N VAL A 275 11.97 6.07 -17.57
CA VAL A 275 12.79 5.02 -16.97
C VAL A 275 13.63 4.37 -18.07
N VAL A 276 14.95 4.30 -17.84
CA VAL A 276 15.86 3.44 -18.61
C VAL A 276 16.02 2.13 -17.84
N ALA A 277 15.38 1.08 -18.33
CA ALA A 277 15.40 -0.25 -17.73
C ALA A 277 16.49 -1.15 -18.37
N PRO A 278 17.00 -2.15 -17.63
CA PRO A 278 17.92 -3.14 -18.19
C PRO A 278 17.18 -4.12 -19.11
N ALA A 279 17.94 -4.89 -19.90
CA ALA A 279 17.36 -5.84 -20.85
C ALA A 279 16.46 -6.88 -20.15
N GLY A 280 15.32 -7.19 -20.77
CA GLY A 280 14.35 -8.17 -20.26
C GLY A 280 13.35 -7.61 -19.25
N TRP A 281 13.34 -6.30 -19.01
CA TRP A 281 12.28 -5.58 -18.31
C TRP A 281 11.43 -4.80 -19.30
N ASP A 282 10.12 -4.86 -19.11
CA ASP A 282 9.16 -4.02 -19.82
C ASP A 282 8.56 -2.99 -18.86
N CYS A 283 8.38 -1.76 -19.32
CA CYS A 283 7.94 -0.64 -18.49
C CYS A 283 6.78 0.09 -19.14
N ASP A 284 5.78 0.40 -18.32
CA ASP A 284 4.63 1.18 -18.74
C ASP A 284 5.00 2.64 -19.05
N ALA A 285 4.11 3.33 -19.77
CA ALA A 285 4.19 4.77 -19.92
C ALA A 285 3.85 5.48 -18.59
N ALA A 286 4.45 6.64 -18.35
CA ALA A 286 4.18 7.45 -17.17
C ALA A 286 2.69 7.80 -17.02
N GLN A 287 2.16 7.60 -15.82
CA GLN A 287 0.80 7.95 -15.42
C GLN A 287 0.83 9.11 -14.43
N VAL A 288 -0.02 10.13 -14.61
CA VAL A 288 -0.15 11.26 -13.68
C VAL A 288 -1.54 11.24 -13.05
N VAL A 289 -1.59 11.03 -11.74
CA VAL A 289 -2.83 10.89 -10.96
C VAL A 289 -2.64 11.53 -9.58
N ASP A 290 -3.63 12.31 -9.15
CA ASP A 290 -3.72 12.88 -7.79
C ASP A 290 -2.44 13.57 -7.27
N GLY A 291 -1.77 14.36 -8.12
CA GLY A 291 -0.57 15.09 -7.74
C GLY A 291 0.74 14.29 -7.84
N ALA A 292 0.69 13.03 -8.27
CA ALA A 292 1.84 12.13 -8.39
C ALA A 292 2.06 11.65 -9.83
N THR A 293 3.28 11.17 -10.11
CA THR A 293 3.62 10.51 -11.38
C THR A 293 4.19 9.13 -11.11
N SER A 294 3.72 8.09 -11.80
CA SER A 294 4.20 6.73 -11.62
C SER A 294 4.48 5.97 -12.91
N ILE A 295 5.41 5.02 -12.82
CA ILE A 295 5.74 4.03 -13.85
C ILE A 295 5.90 2.67 -13.14
N ALA A 296 5.33 1.62 -13.71
CA ALA A 296 5.60 0.25 -13.29
C ALA A 296 6.42 -0.47 -14.37
N CYS A 297 7.33 -1.34 -13.93
CA CYS A 297 8.08 -2.23 -14.80
C CYS A 297 7.94 -3.67 -14.30
N HIS A 298 7.98 -4.63 -15.22
CA HIS A 298 7.84 -6.05 -14.91
C HIS A 298 8.80 -6.93 -15.72
N ARG A 299 9.05 -8.14 -15.20
CA ARG A 299 9.65 -9.26 -15.94
C ARG A 299 9.15 -10.60 -15.43
N ASP A 300 9.14 -11.60 -16.29
CA ASP A 300 8.66 -12.95 -15.95
C ASP A 300 9.39 -13.62 -14.78
N SER A 301 10.71 -13.41 -14.66
CA SER A 301 11.48 -13.94 -13.53
C SER A 301 12.80 -13.22 -13.28
N LEU A 302 13.16 -13.05 -12.01
CA LEU A 302 14.47 -12.61 -11.55
C LEU A 302 15.18 -13.76 -10.83
N ALA A 303 16.30 -14.25 -11.38
CA ALA A 303 17.01 -15.38 -10.82
C ALA A 303 17.60 -15.06 -9.43
N ASN A 304 17.82 -16.09 -8.61
CA ASN A 304 18.51 -15.93 -7.32
C ASN A 304 19.91 -15.34 -7.55
N GLY A 305 20.21 -14.25 -6.85
CA GLY A 305 21.48 -13.52 -6.91
C GLY A 305 21.56 -12.45 -8.00
N ASP A 306 20.54 -12.34 -8.86
CA ASP A 306 20.49 -11.31 -9.88
C ASP A 306 20.02 -9.96 -9.32
N SER A 307 20.50 -8.89 -9.95
CA SER A 307 20.06 -7.51 -9.71
C SER A 307 19.73 -6.81 -11.02
N ALA A 308 18.73 -5.93 -10.99
CA ALA A 308 18.39 -5.02 -12.08
C ALA A 308 18.54 -3.57 -11.60
N SER A 309 19.10 -2.72 -12.46
CA SER A 309 19.33 -1.29 -12.17
C SER A 309 18.57 -0.40 -13.15
N PHE A 310 17.90 0.61 -12.61
CA PHE A 310 17.05 1.54 -13.34
C PHE A 310 17.56 2.96 -13.19
N GLN A 311 17.52 3.73 -14.27
CA GLN A 311 17.79 5.17 -14.24
C GLN A 311 16.49 5.91 -14.53
N LEU A 312 16.10 6.81 -13.64
CA LEU A 312 14.89 7.60 -13.77
C LEU A 312 15.24 9.05 -13.99
N SER A 313 14.48 9.74 -14.83
CA SER A 313 14.63 11.18 -15.07
C SER A 313 13.30 11.85 -15.29
N ALA A 314 13.17 13.10 -14.83
CA ALA A 314 12.00 13.94 -15.10
C ALA A 314 12.42 15.41 -15.20
N MET A 315 11.73 16.20 -16.04
CA MET A 315 11.97 17.64 -16.17
C MET A 315 11.12 18.43 -15.16
N THR A 316 11.76 19.21 -14.29
CA THR A 316 11.06 20.05 -13.31
C THR A 316 10.54 21.34 -13.94
N GLY A 317 9.55 21.96 -13.30
CA GLY A 317 9.01 23.25 -13.69
C GLY A 317 8.72 24.17 -12.51
N ALA A 318 8.02 25.27 -12.79
CA ALA A 318 7.66 26.26 -11.77
C ALA A 318 6.78 25.69 -10.66
N ALA A 319 5.97 24.66 -10.93
CA ALA A 319 5.10 24.02 -9.94
C ALA A 319 5.88 23.30 -8.82
N GLN A 320 7.10 22.84 -9.11
CA GLN A 320 7.99 22.17 -8.16
C GLN A 320 8.97 23.14 -7.48
N ALA A 321 9.06 24.39 -7.92
CA ALA A 321 10.00 25.36 -7.37
C ALA A 321 9.79 25.57 -5.86
N GLY A 322 10.87 25.43 -5.09
CA GLY A 322 10.87 25.55 -3.63
C GLY A 322 10.35 24.32 -2.89
N ARG A 323 10.16 23.18 -3.57
CA ARG A 323 9.69 21.92 -2.99
C ARG A 323 10.77 20.84 -3.08
N THR A 324 10.66 19.85 -2.23
CA THR A 324 11.38 18.57 -2.35
C THR A 324 10.50 17.61 -3.15
N VAL A 325 11.08 16.95 -4.16
CA VAL A 325 10.44 15.86 -4.90
C VAL A 325 11.03 14.54 -4.42
N THR A 326 10.18 13.61 -4.01
CA THR A 326 10.52 12.30 -3.49
C THR A 326 10.11 11.21 -4.45
N LEU A 327 11.04 10.31 -4.75
CA LEU A 327 10.82 9.04 -5.40
C LEU A 327 10.56 7.98 -4.33
N ALA A 328 9.44 7.27 -4.45
CA ALA A 328 9.19 5.99 -3.82
C ALA A 328 9.41 4.86 -4.84
N VAL A 329 10.05 3.78 -4.39
CA VAL A 329 10.29 2.57 -5.17
C VAL A 329 9.80 1.37 -4.37
N ALA A 330 9.03 0.49 -5.00
CA ALA A 330 8.54 -0.73 -4.37
C ALA A 330 8.67 -1.91 -5.35
N ALA A 331 9.09 -3.08 -4.87
CA ALA A 331 9.14 -4.31 -5.67
C ALA A 331 8.09 -5.33 -5.21
N THR A 332 7.67 -6.19 -6.13
CA THR A 332 6.70 -7.27 -5.87
C THR A 332 7.04 -8.52 -6.65
N SER A 333 6.54 -9.68 -6.21
CA SER A 333 6.53 -10.92 -7.01
C SER A 333 5.39 -11.84 -6.60
N LEU A 334 5.14 -12.88 -7.39
CA LEU A 334 4.25 -14.00 -7.00
C LEU A 334 4.95 -15.03 -6.10
N SER A 335 6.26 -14.90 -5.90
CA SER A 335 7.01 -15.72 -4.94
C SER A 335 6.76 -15.22 -3.52
N LEU A 336 6.82 -16.13 -2.55
CA LEU A 336 6.71 -15.75 -1.15
C LEU A 336 8.00 -15.06 -0.72
N ASP A 337 7.86 -13.79 -0.33
CA ASP A 337 8.94 -13.00 0.24
C ASP A 337 8.97 -13.11 1.77
N PRO A 338 10.01 -13.71 2.38
CA PRO A 338 10.12 -13.81 3.82
C PRO A 338 10.59 -12.52 4.51
N ALA A 339 11.06 -11.52 3.77
CA ALA A 339 11.82 -10.38 4.28
C ALA A 339 11.27 -9.02 3.83
N SER A 340 9.99 -8.93 3.48
CA SER A 340 9.34 -7.80 2.77
C SER A 340 9.56 -6.35 3.26
N ALA A 341 10.22 -6.13 4.40
CA ALA A 341 10.63 -4.81 4.88
C ALA A 341 11.72 -4.15 4.02
N ASN A 342 12.42 -4.90 3.17
CA ASN A 342 13.45 -4.43 2.23
C ASN A 342 12.93 -4.23 0.80
N ASP A 343 11.64 -4.45 0.56
CA ASP A 343 11.01 -4.31 -0.77
C ASP A 343 10.71 -2.86 -1.16
N GLU A 344 10.95 -1.90 -0.26
CA GLU A 344 10.67 -0.49 -0.47
C GLU A 344 11.89 0.39 -0.21
N ALA A 345 12.06 1.44 -1.01
CA ALA A 345 13.08 2.46 -0.80
C ALA A 345 12.59 3.85 -1.24
N THR A 346 13.20 4.90 -0.69
CA THR A 346 12.93 6.29 -1.09
C THR A 346 14.20 7.07 -1.36
N ALA A 347 14.10 8.09 -2.20
CA ALA A 347 15.14 9.08 -2.45
C ALA A 347 14.51 10.43 -2.80
N SER A 348 15.18 11.54 -2.53
CA SER A 348 14.61 12.87 -2.74
C SER A 348 15.59 13.85 -3.39
N VAL A 349 15.05 14.83 -4.11
CA VAL A 349 15.77 15.94 -4.72
C VAL A 349 15.07 17.26 -4.39
N ASP A 350 15.82 18.25 -3.91
CA ASP A 350 15.30 19.60 -3.71
C ASP A 350 15.28 20.39 -5.02
N VAL A 351 14.12 20.95 -5.38
CA VAL A 351 13.96 21.80 -6.56
C VAL A 351 14.01 23.26 -6.13
N ARG A 352 15.14 23.92 -6.40
CA ARG A 352 15.39 25.31 -6.02
C ARG A 352 14.64 26.24 -6.95
N ALA A 353 13.91 27.19 -6.39
CA ALA A 353 13.35 28.30 -7.16
C ALA A 353 14.48 29.12 -7.82
N LEU A 354 14.24 29.58 -9.05
CA LEU A 354 15.15 30.50 -9.72
C LEU A 354 15.11 31.86 -9.00
N PRO A 355 16.26 32.54 -8.81
CA PRO A 355 16.27 33.87 -8.21
C PRO A 355 15.49 34.89 -9.04
N THR A 356 14.59 35.64 -8.40
CA THR A 356 13.79 36.71 -9.03
C THR A 356 13.94 38.02 -8.26
N ALA A 357 13.73 39.15 -8.94
CA ALA A 357 13.52 40.43 -8.27
C ALA A 357 12.07 40.52 -7.73
N ASP A 358 11.79 41.51 -6.88
CA ASP A 358 10.42 41.86 -6.46
C ASP A 358 10.45 43.32 -6.02
N LEU A 359 9.97 44.23 -6.86
CA LEU A 359 10.01 45.65 -6.58
C LEU A 359 8.73 46.12 -5.87
N ALA A 360 8.83 46.48 -4.59
CA ALA A 360 7.72 46.99 -3.81
C ALA A 360 7.84 48.50 -3.57
N LEU A 361 6.88 49.29 -4.08
CA LEU A 361 6.83 50.73 -3.87
C LEU A 361 5.89 51.09 -2.71
N GLN A 362 6.32 52.01 -1.85
CA GLN A 362 5.49 52.54 -0.78
C GLN A 362 5.68 54.04 -0.61
N PHE A 363 4.59 54.78 -0.38
CA PHE A 363 4.63 56.19 -0.01
C PHE A 363 4.32 56.42 1.47
N SER A 364 4.99 57.42 2.04
CA SER A 364 4.74 57.97 3.36
C SER A 364 4.65 59.50 3.28
N GLY A 365 3.67 60.08 3.94
CA GLY A 365 3.41 61.52 3.95
C GLY A 365 2.32 61.89 4.95
N PRO A 366 2.05 63.19 5.14
CA PRO A 366 1.00 63.63 6.03
C PRO A 366 -0.39 63.29 5.48
N ALA A 367 -1.30 62.81 6.32
CA ALA A 367 -2.70 62.57 5.94
C ALA A 367 -3.47 63.88 5.68
N SER A 368 -3.09 64.96 6.36
CA SER A 368 -3.60 66.31 6.09
C SER A 368 -2.55 67.39 6.27
N VAL A 369 -2.76 68.53 5.60
CA VAL A 369 -1.97 69.76 5.75
C VAL A 369 -2.91 70.98 5.85
N PRO A 370 -2.52 72.05 6.54
CA PRO A 370 -3.35 73.26 6.62
C PRO A 370 -3.43 73.97 5.25
N ALA A 371 -4.53 74.69 4.98
CA ALA A 371 -4.72 75.51 3.77
C ALA A 371 -3.67 76.61 3.56
N SER A 372 -2.90 76.94 4.61
CA SER A 372 -1.74 77.84 4.53
C SER A 372 -0.50 77.18 3.92
N ALA A 373 -0.43 75.85 3.85
CA ALA A 373 0.70 75.12 3.29
C ALA A 373 0.91 75.48 1.81
N PHE A 374 2.18 75.68 1.42
CA PHE A 374 2.56 75.95 0.03
C PHE A 374 3.10 74.70 -0.68
N SER A 375 3.63 73.74 0.07
CA SER A 375 4.17 72.48 -0.46
C SER A 375 3.97 71.35 0.55
N VAL A 376 3.89 70.12 0.05
CA VAL A 376 3.89 68.90 0.86
C VAL A 376 5.10 68.06 0.49
N VAL A 377 5.72 67.43 1.49
CA VAL A 377 6.85 66.51 1.30
C VAL A 377 6.38 65.10 1.56
N TYR A 378 6.74 64.21 0.65
CA TYR A 378 6.49 62.78 0.71
C TYR A 378 7.82 62.03 0.66
N SER A 379 7.85 60.87 1.31
CA SER A 379 8.91 59.88 1.18
C SER A 379 8.38 58.70 0.37
N ALA A 380 9.09 58.29 -0.67
CA ALA A 380 8.79 57.08 -1.42
C ALA A 380 9.92 56.06 -1.21
N THR A 381 9.59 54.88 -0.72
CA THR A 381 10.54 53.79 -0.52
C THR A 381 10.28 52.71 -1.56
N LEU A 382 11.25 52.47 -2.43
CA LEU A 382 11.27 51.32 -3.34
C LEU A 382 12.16 50.24 -2.72
N ARG A 383 11.60 49.06 -2.43
CA ARG A 383 12.31 47.91 -1.86
C ARG A 383 12.44 46.82 -2.90
N ASN A 384 13.58 46.14 -2.95
CA ASN A 384 13.66 44.85 -3.65
C ASN A 384 13.47 43.73 -2.63
N LEU A 385 12.28 43.13 -2.59
CA LEU A 385 11.92 42.03 -1.69
C LEU A 385 12.36 40.65 -2.21
N GLY A 386 12.84 40.60 -3.46
CA GLY A 386 13.22 39.37 -4.14
C GLY A 386 14.59 38.86 -3.71
N THR A 387 14.98 37.72 -4.26
CA THR A 387 16.26 37.04 -3.99
C THR A 387 17.34 37.37 -5.02
N ALA A 388 16.97 38.02 -6.14
CA ALA A 388 17.89 38.53 -7.14
C ALA A 388 17.89 40.07 -7.19
N ALA A 389 18.97 40.65 -7.73
CA ALA A 389 19.01 42.08 -7.99
C ALA A 389 18.03 42.48 -9.12
N ALA A 390 17.29 43.57 -8.91
CA ALA A 390 16.52 44.19 -9.98
C ALA A 390 17.49 44.97 -10.88
N ALA A 391 17.66 44.53 -12.12
CA ALA A 391 18.54 45.18 -13.10
C ALA A 391 17.80 46.36 -13.76
N GLN A 392 18.49 47.48 -13.90
CA GLN A 392 17.92 48.69 -14.53
C GLN A 392 16.54 49.08 -14.00
N PRO A 393 16.32 49.15 -12.67
CA PRO A 393 15.02 49.49 -12.13
C PRO A 393 14.66 50.93 -12.54
N VAL A 394 13.42 51.12 -12.97
CA VAL A 394 12.84 52.40 -13.34
C VAL A 394 11.69 52.70 -12.40
N LEU A 395 11.62 53.94 -11.91
CA LEU A 395 10.54 54.44 -11.08
C LEU A 395 10.01 55.73 -11.68
N VAL A 396 8.70 55.78 -11.94
CA VAL A 396 8.02 56.97 -12.45
C VAL A 396 7.12 57.51 -11.35
N PHE A 397 7.24 58.81 -11.05
CA PHE A 397 6.40 59.55 -10.12
C PHE A 397 5.47 60.50 -10.86
N ASP A 398 4.22 60.53 -10.44
CA ASP A 398 3.17 61.42 -10.95
C ASP A 398 2.30 61.97 -9.81
N GLY A 399 1.48 62.98 -10.11
CA GLY A 399 0.60 63.56 -9.12
C GLY A 399 -0.18 64.78 -9.62
N ASN A 400 -1.36 65.00 -9.06
CA ASN A 400 -2.31 66.01 -9.54
C ASN A 400 -1.90 67.47 -9.27
N THR A 401 -0.84 67.69 -8.48
CA THR A 401 -0.27 69.01 -8.15
C THR A 401 1.20 69.15 -8.56
N MET A 402 1.75 68.14 -9.23
CA MET A 402 3.12 68.15 -9.71
C MET A 402 3.24 69.02 -10.95
N ASN A 403 4.02 70.10 -10.85
CA ASN A 403 4.28 71.05 -11.91
C ASN A 403 5.77 71.45 -11.89
N ALA A 404 6.16 72.48 -12.66
CA ALA A 404 7.57 72.88 -12.78
C ALA A 404 8.31 73.11 -11.44
N THR A 405 7.62 73.52 -10.37
CA THR A 405 8.22 73.77 -9.04
C THR A 405 8.29 72.54 -8.14
N ALA A 406 7.70 71.41 -8.54
CA ALA A 406 7.90 70.15 -7.84
C ALA A 406 9.40 69.78 -7.90
N SER A 407 9.90 69.15 -6.85
CA SER A 407 11.30 68.72 -6.76
C SER A 407 11.40 67.33 -6.18
N LEU A 408 12.41 66.60 -6.61
CA LEU A 408 12.69 65.25 -6.16
C LEU A 408 14.16 65.16 -5.76
N SER A 409 14.42 64.66 -4.56
CA SER A 409 15.74 64.27 -4.10
C SER A 409 15.87 62.75 -4.19
N ALA A 410 16.82 62.28 -5.00
CA ALA A 410 17.08 60.86 -5.21
C ALA A 410 18.21 60.37 -4.28
N PRO A 411 18.20 59.08 -3.90
CA PRO A 411 19.32 58.49 -3.17
C PRO A 411 20.53 58.28 -4.09
N ALA A 412 21.71 58.02 -3.51
CA ALA A 412 22.92 57.76 -4.28
C ALA A 412 22.73 56.59 -5.28
N GLY A 413 23.30 56.73 -6.48
CA GLY A 413 23.19 55.71 -7.55
C GLY A 413 21.93 55.82 -8.41
N TRP A 414 20.98 56.69 -8.07
CA TRP A 414 19.79 56.95 -8.87
C TRP A 414 19.88 58.24 -9.65
N GLN A 415 19.50 58.19 -10.93
CA GLN A 415 19.42 59.34 -11.81
C GLN A 415 17.95 59.62 -12.11
N CYS A 416 17.49 60.84 -11.78
CA CYS A 416 16.10 61.23 -11.98
C CYS A 416 16.00 62.42 -12.92
N ALA A 417 15.21 62.25 -13.98
CA ALA A 417 14.88 63.30 -14.93
C ALA A 417 13.47 63.84 -14.66
N LYS A 418 13.35 65.16 -14.55
CA LYS A 418 12.06 65.85 -14.58
C LYS A 418 11.54 65.86 -16.02
N GLN A 419 10.30 65.44 -16.22
CA GLN A 419 9.67 65.34 -17.54
C GLN A 419 8.30 66.03 -17.52
N GLY A 420 7.75 66.33 -18.70
CA GLY A 420 6.43 66.95 -18.86
C GLY A 420 6.48 68.45 -19.16
N SER A 421 5.39 69.14 -18.84
CA SER A 421 5.20 70.57 -19.09
C SER A 421 5.30 71.39 -17.80
N ASN A 422 5.16 72.71 -17.92
CA ASN A 422 5.11 73.59 -16.76
C ASN A 422 3.89 73.38 -15.84
N ARG A 423 2.83 72.72 -16.34
CA ARG A 423 1.57 72.49 -15.60
C ARG A 423 1.39 71.06 -15.12
N GLU A 424 2.12 70.13 -15.71
CA GLU A 424 2.04 68.70 -15.41
C GLU A 424 3.45 68.12 -15.53
N THR A 425 3.98 67.66 -14.41
CA THR A 425 5.36 67.21 -14.32
C THR A 425 5.40 65.80 -13.73
N THR A 426 6.22 64.94 -14.32
CA THR A 426 6.56 63.62 -13.77
C THR A 426 8.06 63.55 -13.48
N PHE A 427 8.47 62.62 -12.63
CA PHE A 427 9.88 62.29 -12.46
C PHE A 427 10.11 60.85 -12.88
N ARG A 428 11.03 60.64 -13.82
CA ARG A 428 11.51 59.31 -14.21
C ARG A 428 12.89 59.08 -13.62
N CYS A 429 12.97 58.15 -12.70
CA CYS A 429 14.19 57.73 -12.01
C CYS A 429 14.66 56.39 -12.54
N ALA A 430 15.97 56.22 -12.69
CA ALA A 430 16.58 54.94 -13.03
C ALA A 430 17.89 54.73 -12.26
N ALA A 431 18.22 53.48 -11.98
CA ALA A 431 19.53 53.07 -11.48
C ALA A 431 20.06 51.91 -12.32
N ALA A 432 21.35 51.56 -12.16
CA ALA A 432 21.91 50.38 -12.83
C ALA A 432 21.38 49.07 -12.23
N SER A 433 21.20 49.04 -10.90
CA SER A 433 20.75 47.86 -10.16
C SER A 433 20.19 48.27 -8.80
N LEU A 434 19.20 47.53 -8.30
CA LEU A 434 18.77 47.53 -6.90
C LEU A 434 18.99 46.12 -6.31
N PRO A 435 20.03 45.90 -5.50
CA PRO A 435 20.34 44.58 -4.93
C PRO A 435 19.18 44.00 -4.09
N ALA A 436 19.09 42.67 -4.03
CA ALA A 436 18.13 41.95 -3.21
C ALA A 436 18.17 42.41 -1.74
N GLY A 437 16.99 42.58 -1.12
CA GLY A 437 16.84 43.02 0.26
C GLY A 437 17.13 44.49 0.54
N THR A 438 17.56 45.27 -0.47
CA THR A 438 17.90 46.70 -0.29
C THR A 438 16.72 47.62 -0.58
N SER A 439 16.86 48.90 -0.22
CA SER A 439 15.82 49.92 -0.42
C SER A 439 16.41 51.24 -0.93
N ALA A 440 15.67 51.91 -1.82
CA ALA A 440 15.95 53.25 -2.29
C ALA A 440 14.86 54.20 -1.80
N VAL A 441 15.25 55.28 -1.12
CA VAL A 441 14.32 56.26 -0.54
C VAL A 441 14.42 57.58 -1.31
N PHE A 442 13.30 58.04 -1.86
CA PHE A 442 13.16 59.28 -2.60
C PHE A 442 12.36 60.28 -1.79
N THR A 443 12.77 61.55 -1.79
CA THR A 443 12.00 62.63 -1.18
C THR A 443 11.36 63.48 -2.26
N LEU A 444 10.03 63.46 -2.33
CA LEU A 444 9.23 64.19 -3.32
C LEU A 444 8.56 65.38 -2.65
N LYS A 445 8.85 66.59 -3.12
CA LYS A 445 8.20 67.83 -2.69
C LYS A 445 7.29 68.34 -3.80
N VAL A 446 5.98 68.36 -3.55
CA VAL A 446 4.95 68.84 -4.49
C VAL A 446 4.25 70.07 -3.95
N ASN A 447 3.53 70.78 -4.81
CA ASN A 447 2.84 72.01 -4.43
C ASN A 447 1.52 71.71 -3.73
N ALA A 448 1.18 72.49 -2.70
CA ALA A 448 -0.16 72.49 -2.11
C ALA A 448 -1.06 73.59 -2.69
N LYS A 449 -0.48 74.50 -3.50
CA LYS A 449 -1.15 75.61 -4.16
C LYS A 449 -0.85 75.66 -5.67
N PRO A 450 -1.84 75.96 -6.53
CA PRO A 450 -3.26 76.15 -6.20
C PRO A 450 -3.87 74.85 -5.65
N THR A 451 -4.74 74.97 -4.64
CA THR A 451 -5.35 73.81 -3.98
C THR A 451 -6.33 73.12 -4.95
N PRO A 452 -6.26 71.79 -5.14
CA PRO A 452 -7.21 71.05 -5.96
C PRO A 452 -8.67 71.33 -5.56
N SER A 453 -9.60 71.27 -6.51
CA SER A 453 -11.02 71.55 -6.27
C SER A 453 -11.66 70.59 -5.24
N ASP A 454 -11.20 69.34 -5.22
CA ASP A 454 -11.58 68.31 -4.24
C ASP A 454 -10.78 68.40 -2.92
N ARG A 455 -9.92 69.42 -2.79
CA ARG A 455 -8.99 69.65 -1.67
C ARG A 455 -8.09 68.46 -1.35
N THR A 456 -7.79 67.61 -2.33
CA THR A 456 -6.94 66.43 -2.12
C THR A 456 -5.73 66.45 -3.05
N ILE A 457 -4.55 66.46 -2.44
CA ILE A 457 -3.28 66.27 -3.15
C ILE A 457 -3.07 64.77 -3.30
N ARG A 458 -2.80 64.31 -4.53
CA ARG A 458 -2.54 62.91 -4.86
C ARG A 458 -1.17 62.79 -5.50
N ILE A 459 -0.43 61.81 -5.04
CA ILE A 459 0.80 61.37 -5.68
C ILE A 459 0.71 59.88 -5.97
N GLY A 460 1.31 59.48 -7.08
CA GLY A 460 1.42 58.12 -7.54
C GLY A 460 2.85 57.80 -7.92
N GLY A 461 3.13 56.51 -7.98
CA GLY A 461 4.33 56.04 -8.65
C GLY A 461 4.20 54.59 -9.10
N THR A 462 4.98 54.25 -10.11
CA THR A 462 5.06 52.90 -10.67
C THR A 462 6.53 52.53 -10.88
N ALA A 463 6.92 51.40 -10.33
CA ALA A 463 8.23 50.79 -10.51
C ALA A 463 8.19 49.69 -11.58
N GLY A 464 9.36 49.35 -12.11
CA GLY A 464 9.56 48.16 -12.93
C GLY A 464 11.04 47.90 -13.18
N THR A 465 11.39 46.68 -13.57
CA THR A 465 12.75 46.26 -13.93
C THR A 465 12.72 45.38 -15.17
N VAL A 466 13.89 45.15 -15.78
CA VAL A 466 14.05 44.13 -16.84
C VAL A 466 14.30 42.74 -16.26
N SER A 467 14.58 42.62 -14.97
CA SER A 467 14.67 41.33 -14.28
C SER A 467 13.28 40.69 -14.16
N PRO A 468 13.15 39.36 -14.25
CA PRO A 468 11.90 38.67 -13.88
C PRO A 468 11.52 38.99 -12.43
N GLU A 469 10.24 39.31 -12.21
CA GLU A 469 9.71 39.65 -10.89
C GLU A 469 8.78 38.55 -10.36
N SER A 470 8.88 38.22 -9.07
CA SER A 470 7.98 37.24 -8.42
C SER A 470 6.60 37.80 -8.08
N ASP A 471 6.50 39.11 -7.85
CA ASP A 471 5.24 39.81 -7.62
C ASP A 471 5.31 41.17 -8.29
N VAL A 472 4.43 41.43 -9.25
CA VAL A 472 4.34 42.74 -9.93
C VAL A 472 3.21 43.60 -9.41
N SER A 473 2.37 43.09 -8.51
CA SER A 473 1.19 43.79 -7.99
C SER A 473 1.54 44.92 -7.02
N ASN A 474 2.70 44.82 -6.38
CA ASN A 474 3.23 45.77 -5.39
C ASN A 474 4.14 46.86 -6.01
N ASN A 475 4.30 46.87 -7.35
CA ASN A 475 5.10 47.85 -8.07
C ASN A 475 4.49 49.25 -8.11
N ARG A 476 3.20 49.39 -7.78
CA ARG A 476 2.47 50.67 -7.80
C ARG A 476 2.03 51.06 -6.40
N ALA A 477 2.17 52.35 -6.09
CA ALA A 477 1.62 52.92 -4.88
C ALA A 477 1.07 54.33 -5.13
N GLU A 478 0.12 54.74 -4.30
CA GLU A 478 -0.47 56.08 -4.29
C GLU A 478 -0.61 56.59 -2.86
N HIS A 479 -0.61 57.90 -2.70
CA HIS A 479 -0.88 58.55 -1.42
C HIS A 479 -1.72 59.81 -1.62
N ALA A 480 -2.61 60.07 -0.67
CA ALA A 480 -3.50 61.21 -0.70
C ALA A 480 -3.39 62.03 0.59
N THR A 481 -3.28 63.35 0.44
CA THR A 481 -3.22 64.30 1.55
C THR A 481 -4.36 65.31 1.42
N ARG A 482 -5.14 65.47 2.48
CA ARG A 482 -6.26 66.43 2.51
C ARG A 482 -5.77 67.83 2.89
N VAL A 483 -6.23 68.85 2.19
CA VAL A 483 -6.00 70.26 2.56
C VAL A 483 -7.17 70.74 3.43
N GLN A 484 -6.87 71.15 4.67
CA GLN A 484 -7.85 71.54 5.70
C GLN A 484 -7.89 73.04 5.94
#